data_AF-A0AA35E4I7-F1
#
_entry.id   AF-A0AA35E4I7-F1
#
_cell.length_a   1.000
_cell.length_b   1.000
_cell.length_c   1.000
_cell.angle_alpha   90.00
_cell.angle_beta   90.00
_cell.angle_gamma   90.00
#
_symmetry.space_group_name_H-M   'P 1'
#
loop_
_entity.id
_entity.type
_entity.pdbx_description
1 polymer ?
#
loop_
_entity_poly.entity_id
_entity_poly.type
_entity_poly.pdbx_seq_one_letter_code
_entity_poly.pdbx_strand_id
1 'polypeptide(L)'
;MSKQATKLLWAAFLFVALVVMGQLSKGEAQEQADWLISYCTDAAVWQAEEARGVPLSERTGQPDYRGIAEEQCPGMRPAGPAQPAYQLVQF
;
A
#
# COMPACT_ATOMS: atom_id res chain seq x y z
N MET A 1 -34.23 28.22 21.14
CA MET A 1 -32.82 28.29 20.68
C MET A 1 -32.64 29.50 19.76
N SER A 2 -31.59 30.31 19.94
CA SER A 2 -31.30 31.46 19.08
C SER A 2 -30.88 30.99 17.67
N LYS A 3 -31.34 31.68 16.61
CA LYS A 3 -30.97 31.36 15.22
C LYS A 3 -29.45 31.40 14.98
N GLN A 4 -28.70 32.16 15.79
CA GLN A 4 -27.24 32.18 15.75
C GLN A 4 -26.63 30.93 16.36
N ALA A 5 -27.19 30.42 17.47
CA ALA A 5 -26.73 29.17 18.08
C ALA A 5 -26.91 27.98 17.14
N THR A 6 -28.03 27.92 16.41
CA THR A 6 -28.26 26.88 15.41
C THR A 6 -27.25 26.94 14.25
N LYS A 7 -26.93 28.14 13.75
CA LYS A 7 -25.91 28.31 12.70
C LYS A 7 -24.52 27.88 13.16
N LEU A 8 -24.14 28.21 14.39
CA LEU A 8 -22.86 27.80 14.97
C LEU A 8 -22.76 26.28 15.14
N LEU A 9 -23.84 25.63 15.57
CA LEU A 9 -23.89 24.17 15.67
C LEU A 9 -23.72 23.49 14.31
N TRP A 10 -24.40 23.99 13.27
CA TRP A 10 -24.23 23.47 11.91
C TRP A 10 -22.82 23.70 11.37
N ALA A 11 -22.25 24.88 11.61
CA ALA A 11 -20.87 25.18 11.21
C ALA A 11 -19.85 24.27 11.91
N ALA A 12 -20.02 24.04 13.22
CA ALA A 12 -19.17 23.13 13.99
C ALA A 12 -19.30 21.68 13.48
N PHE A 13 -20.53 21.23 13.21
CA PHE A 13 -20.77 19.90 12.66
C PHE A 13 -20.10 19.70 11.30
N LEU A 14 -20.26 20.66 10.38
CA LEU A 14 -19.59 20.62 9.07
C LEU A 14 -18.07 20.62 9.21
N PHE A 15 -17.52 21.41 10.14
CA PHE A 15 -16.09 21.45 10.37
C PHE A 15 -15.56 20.08 10.86
N VAL A 16 -16.25 19.45 11.81
CA VAL A 16 -15.89 18.11 12.29
C VAL A 16 -15.97 17.08 11.15
N ALA A 17 -17.02 17.12 10.33
CA ALA A 17 -17.16 16.21 9.18
C ALA A 17 -15.98 16.33 8.19
N LEU A 18 -15.54 17.56 7.88
CA LEU A 18 -14.40 17.78 7.00
C LEU A 18 -13.09 17.26 7.59
N VAL A 19 -12.86 17.45 8.90
CA VAL A 19 -11.66 16.94 9.58
C VAL A 19 -11.61 15.42 9.55
N VAL A 20 -12.74 14.74 9.82
CA VAL A 20 -12.82 13.28 9.77
C VAL A 20 -12.54 12.75 8.36
N MET A 21 -13.16 13.35 7.34
CA MET A 21 -12.94 12.93 5.95
C MET A 21 -11.49 13.10 5.50
N GLY A 22 -10.83 14.18 5.93
CA GLY A 22 -9.41 14.43 5.64
C GLY A 22 -8.45 13.43 6.30
N GLN A 23 -8.81 12.85 7.44
CA GLN A 23 -8.00 11.80 8.07
C GLN A 23 -8.16 10.44 7.37
N LEU A 24 -9.39 10.10 6.96
CA LEU A 24 -9.65 8.87 6.20
C LEU A 24 -8.90 8.85 4.87
N SER A 25 -8.94 9.96 4.13
CA SER A 25 -8.24 10.10 2.84
C SER A 25 -6.72 9.88 2.95
N LYS A 26 -6.10 10.23 4.08
CA LYS A 26 -4.67 9.97 4.30
C LYS A 26 -4.38 8.48 4.51
N GLY A 27 -5.25 7.78 5.25
CA GLY A 27 -5.12 6.33 5.45
C GLY A 27 -5.24 5.56 4.14
N GLU A 28 -6.22 5.92 3.32
CA GLU A 28 -6.44 5.31 2.00
C GLU A 28 -5.26 5.55 1.05
N ALA A 29 -4.68 6.75 1.06
CA ALA A 29 -3.51 7.06 0.24
C ALA A 29 -2.26 6.30 0.70
N GLN A 30 -2.09 6.09 2.01
CA GLN A 30 -0.98 5.32 2.55
C GLN A 30 -1.13 3.83 2.22
N GLU A 31 -2.31 3.26 2.42
CA GLU A 31 -2.60 1.87 2.05
C GLU A 31 -2.39 1.65 0.54
N GLN A 32 -2.71 2.68 -0.27
CA GLN A 32 -2.41 2.66 -1.69
C GLN A 32 -0.91 2.64 -2.03
N ALA A 33 -0.10 3.40 -1.31
CA ALA A 33 1.34 3.35 -1.49
C ALA A 33 1.92 2.01 -1.03
N ASP A 34 1.47 1.51 0.13
CA ASP A 34 1.99 0.28 0.75
C ASP A 34 1.69 -0.96 -0.10
N TRP A 35 0.50 -1.08 -0.70
CA TRP A 35 0.22 -2.21 -1.59
C TRP A 35 1.13 -2.20 -2.82
N LEU A 36 1.39 -1.02 -3.41
CA LEU A 36 2.20 -0.91 -4.61
C LEU A 36 3.66 -1.24 -4.31
N ILE A 37 4.16 -0.81 -3.15
CA ILE A 37 5.50 -1.15 -2.68
C ILE A 37 5.63 -2.67 -2.50
N SER A 38 4.67 -3.31 -1.84
CA SER A 38 4.66 -4.78 -1.66
C SER A 38 4.63 -5.49 -3.01
N TYR A 39 3.73 -5.08 -3.90
CA TYR A 39 3.59 -5.63 -5.24
C TYR A 39 4.91 -5.58 -6.03
N CYS A 40 5.54 -4.41 -6.06
CA CYS A 40 6.79 -4.21 -6.77
C CYS A 40 7.95 -4.98 -6.14
N THR A 41 7.96 -5.11 -4.82
CA THR A 41 8.97 -5.90 -4.10
C THR A 41 8.86 -7.36 -4.49
N ASP A 42 7.65 -7.93 -4.44
CA ASP A 42 7.41 -9.34 -4.74
C ASP A 42 7.73 -9.67 -6.21
N ALA A 43 7.35 -8.77 -7.14
CA ALA A 43 7.69 -8.88 -8.55
C ALA A 43 9.21 -8.86 -8.78
N ALA A 44 9.93 -7.99 -8.06
CA ALA A 44 11.38 -7.91 -8.15
C ALA A 44 12.09 -9.14 -7.53
N VAL A 45 11.55 -9.72 -6.45
CA VAL A 45 12.02 -11.00 -5.89
C VAL A 45 11.87 -12.10 -6.92
N TRP A 46 10.68 -12.21 -7.52
CA TRP A 46 10.38 -13.23 -8.52
C TRP A 46 11.36 -13.19 -9.69
N GLN A 47 11.56 -12.01 -10.27
CA GLN A 47 12.49 -11.82 -11.38
C GLN A 47 13.93 -12.16 -10.99
N ALA A 48 14.34 -11.82 -9.77
CA ALA A 48 15.66 -12.17 -9.25
C ALA A 48 15.84 -13.68 -9.06
N GLU A 49 14.83 -14.37 -8.52
CA GLU A 49 14.83 -15.82 -8.32
C GLU A 49 14.78 -16.58 -9.64
N GLU A 50 14.03 -16.09 -10.62
CA GLU A 50 14.00 -16.61 -11.98
C GLU A 50 15.36 -16.50 -12.66
N ALA A 51 16.00 -15.33 -12.58
CA ALA A 51 17.35 -15.12 -13.10
C ALA A 51 18.41 -15.99 -12.39
N ARG A 52 18.17 -16.38 -11.13
CA ARG A 52 19.01 -17.32 -10.37
C ARG A 52 18.69 -18.79 -10.64
N GLY A 53 17.65 -19.10 -11.42
CA GLY A 53 17.24 -20.48 -11.71
C GLY A 53 16.53 -21.18 -10.55
N VAL A 54 15.97 -20.44 -9.59
CA VAL A 54 15.20 -21.01 -8.49
C VAL A 54 13.95 -21.72 -9.05
N PRO A 55 13.72 -22.99 -8.70
CA PRO A 55 12.53 -23.73 -9.12
C PRO A 55 11.25 -23.02 -8.69
N LEU A 56 10.20 -23.10 -9.50
CA LEU A 56 8.90 -22.46 -9.22
C LEU A 56 8.36 -22.79 -7.83
N SER A 57 8.57 -24.02 -7.34
CA SER A 57 8.14 -24.50 -6.03
C SER A 57 8.89 -23.88 -4.84
N GLU A 58 10.02 -23.23 -5.10
CA GLU A 58 10.89 -22.63 -4.08
C GLU A 58 10.94 -21.10 -4.17
N ARG A 59 10.21 -20.50 -5.12
CA ARG A 59 10.16 -19.05 -5.28
C ARG A 59 9.33 -18.43 -4.16
N THR A 60 9.85 -17.32 -3.64
CA THR A 60 9.23 -16.55 -2.55
C THR A 60 8.58 -15.27 -3.05
N GLY A 61 8.98 -14.77 -4.22
CA GLY A 61 8.31 -13.64 -4.86
C GLY A 61 6.95 -14.00 -5.47
N GLN A 62 6.19 -12.99 -5.86
CA GLN A 62 5.04 -13.15 -6.75
C GLN A 62 5.40 -12.71 -8.17
N PRO A 63 4.96 -13.44 -9.21
CA PRO A 63 5.03 -12.93 -10.56
C PRO A 63 4.14 -11.70 -10.74
N ASP A 64 4.42 -10.92 -11.78
CA ASP A 64 3.61 -9.75 -12.18
C ASP A 64 2.23 -10.18 -12.70
N TYR A 65 1.33 -10.59 -11.81
CA TYR A 65 -0.01 -11.08 -12.18
C TYR A 65 -0.89 -10.00 -12.82
N ARG A 66 -0.64 -8.72 -12.52
CA ARG A 66 -1.42 -7.60 -13.08
C ARG A 66 -0.79 -7.02 -14.35
N GLY A 67 0.44 -7.38 -14.69
CA GLY A 67 1.16 -6.86 -15.87
C GLY A 67 1.48 -5.37 -15.77
N ILE A 68 1.50 -4.79 -14.57
CA ILE A 68 1.72 -3.35 -14.34
C ILE A 68 3.10 -3.06 -13.79
N ALA A 69 3.92 -4.08 -13.56
CA ALA A 69 5.14 -3.89 -12.80
C ALA A 69 6.17 -3.09 -13.62
N GLU A 70 6.24 -3.26 -14.93
CA GLU A 70 7.09 -2.46 -15.83
C GLU A 70 6.77 -0.95 -15.78
N GLU A 71 5.49 -0.61 -15.60
CA GLU A 71 5.01 0.77 -15.62
C GLU A 71 5.02 1.43 -14.23
N GLN A 72 4.70 0.66 -13.18
CA GLN A 72 4.43 1.17 -11.84
C GLN A 72 5.55 0.87 -10.83
N CYS A 73 6.55 0.07 -11.19
CA CYS A 73 7.69 -0.25 -10.32
C CYS A 73 8.96 0.46 -10.79
N PRO A 74 9.16 1.74 -10.43
CA PRO A 74 10.32 2.50 -10.88
C PRO A 74 11.62 1.86 -10.40
N GLY A 75 12.47 1.46 -11.35
CA GLY A 75 13.83 1.04 -11.10
C GLY A 75 13.99 -0.30 -10.38
N MET A 76 13.07 -1.27 -10.62
CA MET A 76 13.15 -2.66 -10.13
C MET A 76 14.60 -3.12 -9.94
N ARG A 77 15.08 -3.05 -8.69
CA ARG A 77 16.33 -3.67 -8.31
C ARG A 77 15.99 -5.08 -7.86
N PRO A 78 16.74 -6.11 -8.29
CA PRO A 78 16.52 -7.47 -7.81
C PRO A 78 16.50 -7.45 -6.29
N ALA A 79 15.49 -8.10 -5.70
CA ALA A 79 15.39 -8.15 -4.26
C ALA A 79 16.66 -8.80 -3.67
N GLY A 80 17.00 -8.34 -2.46
CA GLY A 80 18.10 -8.88 -1.68
C GLY A 80 17.92 -10.38 -1.35
N PRO A 81 18.70 -10.94 -0.42
CA PRO A 81 18.51 -12.34 -0.02
C PRO A 81 17.04 -12.60 0.37
N ALA A 82 16.55 -13.81 0.04
CA ALA A 82 15.16 -14.22 0.22
C ALA A 82 14.66 -13.82 1.63
N GLN A 83 13.56 -13.08 1.68
CA GLN A 83 12.97 -12.69 2.96
C GLN A 83 12.38 -13.94 3.62
N PRO A 84 12.67 -14.21 4.89
CA PRO A 84 12.07 -15.34 5.59
C PRO A 84 10.55 -15.14 5.64
N ALA A 85 9.80 -16.19 5.26
CA ALA A 85 8.35 -16.19 5.05
C ALA A 85 7.48 -15.89 6.30
N TYR A 86 8.05 -15.38 7.40
CA TYR A 86 7.36 -15.13 8.66
C TYR A 86 7.91 -13.87 9.33
N GLN A 87 7.43 -12.71 8.93
CA GLN A 87 7.29 -11.60 9.87
C GLN A 87 5.89 -11.02 9.70
N LEU A 88 4.91 -11.84 10.10
CA LEU A 88 3.57 -11.38 10.42
C LEU A 88 3.72 -10.21 11.39
N VAL A 89 3.26 -9.04 10.94
CA VAL A 89 3.09 -7.83 11.72
C VAL A 89 2.41 -8.22 13.04
N GLN A 90 3.14 -8.15 14.15
CA GLN A 90 2.56 -8.29 15.47
C GLN A 90 1.71 -7.04 15.72
N PHE A 91 0.42 -7.26 15.92
CA PHE A 91 -0.54 -6.24 16.37
C PHE A 91 -0.23 -5.78 17.79
#